data_AF-A0A1S0TXK0-F1
#
_entry.id   AF-A0A1S0TXK0-F1
#
_cell.length_a   1.000
_cell.length_b   1.000
_cell.length_c   1.000
_cell.angle_alpha   90.00
_cell.angle_beta   90.00
_cell.angle_gamma   90.00
#
_symmetry.space_group_name_H-M   'P 1'
#
loop_
_entity.id
_entity.type
_entity.pdbx_description
1 polymer ?
#
loop_
_entity_poly.entity_id
_entity_poly.type
_entity_poly.pdbx_seq_one_letter_code
_entity_poly.pdbx_strand_id
1 'polypeptide(L)'
;MIYNINWSHLFNESLEPIYTIGSADVRNIRQSKDEQSLFKSTFTNTTEREQEYSFKTERSTRSAATVVVEKGVCRGVEMALKLKTPGEIVEANAGFNTELTVINIGENTIEEELGWGVDSTVRVPPFCETVAELIILEDRQTRKFSIESHMSGRIIVTVTNIKDNNSLITIIEGKIADIIRGITNYSSLGFTVQNDVVSYMTKGICKFKYGVEQKVKITEHPIRKY
;
A
#
# COMPACT_ATOMS: atom_id res chain seq x y z
N MET A 1 -35.53 -13.95 17.82
CA MET A 1 -34.69 -13.14 18.72
C MET A 1 -33.61 -12.50 17.85
N ILE A 2 -33.21 -11.27 18.15
CA ILE A 2 -32.04 -10.62 17.55
C ILE A 2 -30.95 -10.53 18.62
N TYR A 3 -29.71 -10.70 18.18
CA TYR A 3 -28.51 -10.50 18.98
C TYR A 3 -27.78 -9.28 18.43
N ASN A 4 -27.57 -8.27 19.27
CA ASN A 4 -26.74 -7.12 18.94
C ASN A 4 -25.43 -7.23 19.74
N ILE A 5 -24.30 -7.31 19.05
CA ILE A 5 -22.99 -7.42 19.67
C ILE A 5 -22.36 -6.03 19.72
N ASN A 6 -22.15 -5.54 20.93
CA ASN A 6 -21.46 -4.28 21.19
C ASN A 6 -19.99 -4.55 21.52
N TRP A 7 -19.11 -3.99 20.68
CA TRP A 7 -17.65 -4.08 20.76
C TRP A 7 -17.00 -2.84 21.41
N SER A 8 -17.77 -1.85 21.86
CA SER A 8 -17.25 -0.56 22.35
C SER A 8 -16.35 -0.67 23.59
N HIS A 9 -16.46 -1.77 24.34
CA HIS A 9 -15.65 -2.06 25.52
C HIS A 9 -14.48 -3.02 25.24
N LEU A 10 -14.22 -3.30 23.95
CA LEU A 10 -13.06 -4.07 23.50
C LEU A 10 -11.94 -3.10 23.09
N PHE A 11 -10.81 -3.22 23.75
CA PHE A 11 -9.57 -2.55 23.36
C PHE A 11 -8.77 -3.47 22.44
N ASN A 12 -8.20 -2.90 21.38
CA ASN A 12 -7.30 -3.61 20.49
C ASN A 12 -6.17 -2.71 20.05
N GLU A 13 -4.96 -3.22 20.23
CA GLU A 13 -3.72 -2.57 19.87
C GLU A 13 -2.96 -3.47 18.91
N SER A 14 -2.47 -2.90 17.82
CA SER A 14 -1.59 -3.57 16.87
C SER A 14 -0.19 -2.97 17.00
N LEU A 15 0.80 -3.84 17.16
CA LEU A 15 2.21 -3.43 17.20
C LEU A 15 2.70 -3.07 15.80
N GLU A 16 3.91 -2.50 15.74
CA GLU A 16 4.57 -2.15 14.48
C GLU A 16 4.74 -3.39 13.56
N PRO A 17 4.51 -3.24 12.25
CA PRO A 17 4.70 -4.33 11.31
C PRO A 17 6.18 -4.71 11.16
N ILE A 18 6.44 -6.01 11.19
CA ILE A 18 7.74 -6.57 10.84
C ILE A 18 7.69 -7.01 9.39
N TYR A 19 8.57 -6.46 8.57
CA TYR A 19 8.71 -6.81 7.16
C TYR A 19 9.86 -7.76 6.93
N THR A 20 9.62 -8.77 6.08
CA THR A 20 10.66 -9.69 5.62
C THR A 20 10.65 -9.77 4.10
N ILE A 21 11.83 -9.81 3.51
CA ILE A 21 11.99 -10.12 2.09
C ILE A 21 11.64 -11.60 1.93
N GLY A 22 10.74 -11.92 1.00
CA GLY A 22 10.37 -13.31 0.72
C GLY A 22 11.64 -14.13 0.44
N SER A 23 11.67 -15.37 0.91
CA SER A 23 12.77 -16.34 0.77
C SER A 23 13.02 -16.81 -0.68
N ALA A 24 13.10 -15.88 -1.62
CA ALA A 24 13.57 -16.07 -2.98
C ALA A 24 14.69 -15.04 -3.22
N ASP A 25 15.92 -15.54 -3.18
CA ASP A 25 17.17 -14.88 -3.58
C ASP A 25 17.42 -13.43 -3.14
N VAL A 26 18.03 -13.32 -1.95
CA VAL A 26 18.80 -12.16 -1.47
C VAL A 26 19.94 -11.77 -2.45
N ARG A 27 20.22 -12.58 -3.49
CA ARG A 27 21.28 -12.32 -4.48
C ARG A 27 20.85 -11.48 -5.69
N ASN A 28 19.55 -11.18 -5.83
CA ASN A 28 19.03 -10.33 -6.92
C ASN A 28 18.43 -9.00 -6.41
N ILE A 29 19.01 -8.40 -5.36
CA ILE A 29 18.58 -7.13 -4.72
C ILE A 29 18.93 -5.89 -5.56
N ARG A 30 18.83 -6.01 -6.88
CA ARG A 30 18.64 -4.90 -7.80
C ARG A 30 17.73 -5.41 -8.89
N GLN A 31 16.44 -5.55 -8.60
CA GLN A 31 15.46 -5.46 -9.68
C GLN A 31 15.78 -4.12 -10.36
N SER A 32 16.19 -4.19 -11.63
CA SER A 32 16.44 -2.99 -12.41
C SER A 32 15.17 -2.17 -12.36
N LYS A 33 15.27 -0.91 -11.90
CA LYS A 33 14.14 0.00 -11.93
C LYS A 33 13.61 0.05 -13.37
N ASP A 34 12.29 -0.05 -13.51
CA ASP A 34 11.65 -0.05 -14.81
C ASP A 34 11.65 1.40 -15.34
N GLU A 35 12.29 1.64 -16.49
CA GLU A 35 12.23 2.94 -17.15
C GLU A 35 10.91 3.05 -17.93
N GLN A 36 10.12 4.08 -17.64
CA GLN A 36 8.90 4.38 -18.39
C GLN A 36 8.99 5.78 -18.99
N SER A 37 8.96 5.85 -20.33
CA SER A 37 8.84 7.12 -21.05
C SER A 37 7.39 7.60 -21.01
N LEU A 38 7.13 8.68 -20.27
CA LEU A 38 5.80 9.29 -20.13
C LEU A 38 5.47 10.25 -21.27
N PHE A 39 6.50 10.86 -21.86
CA PHE A 39 6.34 11.80 -22.95
C PHE A 39 7.62 11.87 -23.78
N LYS A 40 7.46 12.01 -25.09
CA LYS A 40 8.54 12.15 -26.05
C LYS A 40 8.19 13.25 -27.05
N SER A 41 9.14 14.14 -27.30
CA SER A 41 9.05 15.16 -28.33
C SER A 41 10.32 15.18 -29.17
N THR A 42 10.17 15.52 -30.44
CA THR A 42 11.27 15.59 -31.40
C THR A 42 11.34 17.00 -31.94
N PHE A 43 12.51 17.61 -31.86
CA PHE A 43 12.80 18.96 -32.35
C PHE A 43 13.79 18.85 -33.50
N THR A 44 13.47 19.47 -34.64
CA THR A 44 14.30 19.38 -35.85
C THR A 44 14.78 20.77 -36.23
N ASN A 45 16.09 20.92 -36.39
CA ASN A 45 16.71 22.14 -36.86
C ASN A 45 17.37 21.92 -38.22
N THR A 46 16.75 22.46 -39.26
CA THR A 46 17.25 22.40 -40.65
C THR A 46 18.11 23.60 -41.03
N THR A 47 18.44 24.47 -40.07
CA THR A 47 19.16 25.73 -40.32
C THR A 47 20.64 25.62 -40.00
N GLU A 48 21.40 26.66 -40.35
CA GLU A 48 22.85 26.76 -40.10
C GLU A 48 23.20 27.25 -38.69
N ARG A 49 22.20 27.56 -37.85
CA ARG A 49 22.41 28.11 -36.49
C ARG A 49 21.68 27.27 -35.46
N GLU A 50 22.19 27.24 -34.23
CA GLU A 50 21.50 26.60 -33.10
C GLU A 50 20.12 27.23 -32.86
N GLN A 51 19.15 26.40 -32.50
CA GLN A 51 17.79 26.81 -32.15
C GLN A 51 17.45 26.34 -30.74
N GLU A 52 16.72 27.16 -30.00
CA GLU A 52 16.25 26.84 -28.65
C GLU A 52 14.74 26.62 -28.66
N TYR A 53 14.29 25.52 -28.07
CA TYR A 53 12.90 25.14 -27.95
C TYR A 53 12.50 24.96 -26.49
N SER A 54 11.23 25.21 -26.18
CA SER A 54 10.66 24.92 -24.86
C SER A 54 10.15 23.48 -24.81
N PHE A 55 10.55 22.72 -23.79
CA PHE A 55 10.04 21.39 -23.49
C PHE A 55 9.29 21.42 -22.15
N LYS A 56 7.97 21.61 -22.24
CA LYS A 56 7.05 21.68 -21.09
C LYS A 56 6.02 20.57 -21.17
N THR A 57 5.90 19.77 -20.12
CA THR A 57 4.84 18.76 -20.03
C THR A 57 4.57 18.39 -18.58
N GLU A 58 3.31 18.04 -18.29
CA GLU A 58 2.85 17.50 -17.01
C GLU A 58 2.14 16.17 -17.25
N ARG A 59 2.43 15.17 -16.43
CA ARG A 59 1.86 13.82 -16.50
C ARG A 59 1.57 13.32 -15.11
N SER A 60 0.69 12.33 -14.99
CA SER A 60 0.49 11.63 -13.74
C SER A 60 0.70 10.13 -13.91
N THR A 61 1.22 9.49 -12.87
CA THR A 61 1.25 8.04 -12.76
C THR A 61 0.57 7.59 -11.48
N ARG A 62 0.24 6.30 -11.44
CA ARG A 62 -0.44 5.68 -10.31
C ARG A 62 0.52 4.75 -9.59
N SER A 63 0.83 5.12 -8.35
CA SER A 63 1.48 4.22 -7.39
C SER A 63 0.41 3.33 -6.77
N ALA A 64 0.78 2.10 -6.42
CA ALA A 64 -0.14 1.13 -5.84
C ALA A 64 0.52 0.32 -4.72
N ALA A 65 -0.24 0.08 -3.66
CA ALA A 65 0.06 -0.89 -2.63
C ALA A 65 -1.07 -1.93 -2.56
N THR A 66 -0.73 -3.17 -2.86
CA THR A 66 -1.63 -4.31 -2.73
C THR A 66 -1.23 -5.11 -1.50
N VAL A 67 -2.13 -5.15 -0.52
CA VAL A 67 -1.99 -5.92 0.73
C VAL A 67 -2.86 -7.16 0.64
N VAL A 68 -2.25 -8.34 0.75
CA VAL A 68 -2.92 -9.64 0.80
C VAL A 68 -2.81 -10.17 2.22
N VAL A 69 -3.91 -10.15 2.97
CA VAL A 69 -3.97 -10.73 4.32
C VAL A 69 -4.22 -12.22 4.21
N GLU A 70 -3.25 -13.03 4.63
CA GLU A 70 -3.32 -14.51 4.60
C GLU A 70 -3.82 -15.09 5.92
N LYS A 71 -3.54 -14.40 7.03
CA LYS A 71 -3.99 -14.75 8.38
C LYS A 71 -4.34 -13.48 9.13
N GLY A 72 -5.53 -13.41 9.71
CA GLY A 72 -6.00 -12.25 10.49
C GLY A 72 -7.22 -12.59 11.34
N VAL A 73 -7.75 -11.59 12.03
CA VAL A 73 -8.95 -11.72 12.88
C VAL A 73 -10.01 -10.74 12.38
N CYS A 74 -11.23 -11.24 12.15
CA CYS A 74 -12.39 -10.42 11.81
C CYS A 74 -13.32 -10.25 13.01
N ARG A 75 -14.03 -9.12 13.06
CA ARG A 75 -15.11 -8.85 14.01
C ARG A 75 -16.42 -8.76 13.24
N GLY A 76 -17.19 -9.85 13.25
CA GLY A 76 -18.29 -10.00 12.31
C GLY A 76 -17.73 -10.26 10.91
N VAL A 77 -18.04 -9.39 9.95
CA VAL A 77 -17.65 -9.55 8.53
C VAL A 77 -16.40 -8.74 8.19
N GLU A 78 -16.08 -7.72 8.98
CA GLU A 78 -15.02 -6.75 8.66
C GLU A 78 -13.76 -6.98 9.49
N MET A 79 -12.62 -6.66 8.87
CA MET A 79 -11.34 -6.47 9.52
C MET A 79 -11.06 -4.96 9.57
N ALA A 80 -10.21 -4.51 10.50
CA ALA A 80 -9.69 -3.15 10.44
C ALA A 80 -8.26 -3.18 10.94
N LEU A 81 -7.31 -2.94 10.04
CA LEU A 81 -5.89 -2.89 10.33
C LEU A 81 -5.27 -1.65 9.70
N LYS A 82 -4.52 -0.90 10.49
CA LYS A 82 -3.61 0.14 9.99
C LYS A 82 -2.23 -0.48 9.81
N LEU A 83 -1.74 -0.47 8.58
CA LEU A 83 -0.46 -1.05 8.21
C LEU A 83 0.51 0.07 7.82
N LYS A 84 1.61 0.21 8.57
CA LYS A 84 2.63 1.23 8.25
C LYS A 84 3.55 0.78 7.12
N THR A 85 3.69 1.63 6.11
CA THR A 85 4.58 1.38 4.96
C THR A 85 6.06 1.30 5.40
N PRO A 86 6.88 0.37 4.85
CA PRO A 86 8.32 0.31 5.13
C PRO A 86 9.06 1.63 4.85
N GLY A 87 10.02 2.00 5.70
CA GLY A 87 10.75 3.27 5.60
C GLY A 87 11.42 3.52 4.25
N GLU A 88 12.02 2.48 3.64
CA GLU A 88 12.64 2.55 2.31
C GLU A 88 11.67 3.03 1.22
N ILE A 89 10.39 2.66 1.32
CA ILE A 89 9.35 3.02 0.35
C ILE A 89 8.89 4.46 0.59
N VAL A 90 8.83 4.89 1.84
CA VAL A 90 8.51 6.28 2.22
C VAL A 90 9.62 7.23 1.75
N GLU A 91 10.88 6.84 1.92
CA GLU A 91 12.03 7.63 1.47
C GLU A 91 12.13 7.71 -0.05
N ALA A 92 11.82 6.60 -0.74
CA ALA A 92 11.91 6.50 -2.19
C ALA A 92 10.71 7.13 -2.93
N ASN A 93 9.58 7.32 -2.24
CA ASN A 93 8.37 7.90 -2.82
C ASN A 93 7.93 9.13 -2.02
N ALA A 94 8.14 10.32 -2.58
CA ALA A 94 7.75 11.60 -1.97
C ALA A 94 6.22 11.82 -1.83
N GLY A 95 5.38 10.85 -2.25
CA GLY A 95 3.93 10.98 -2.25
C GLY A 95 3.14 9.76 -1.76
N PHE A 96 3.79 8.70 -1.25
CA PHE A 96 3.05 7.55 -0.72
C PHE A 96 2.61 7.75 0.73
N ASN A 97 1.38 7.40 1.06
CA ASN A 97 0.93 7.44 2.44
C ASN A 97 1.71 6.45 3.33
N THR A 98 2.10 6.93 4.51
CA THR A 98 2.83 6.14 5.52
C THR A 98 1.95 5.08 6.15
N GLU A 99 0.62 5.22 6.09
CA GLU A 99 -0.35 4.29 6.68
C GLU A 99 -1.38 3.83 5.65
N LEU A 100 -1.54 2.50 5.53
CA LEU A 100 -2.53 1.85 4.70
C LEU A 100 -3.67 1.30 5.56
N THR A 101 -4.90 1.60 5.21
CA THR A 101 -6.08 1.04 5.89
C THR A 101 -6.54 -0.23 5.18
N VAL A 102 -6.46 -1.36 5.88
CA VAL A 102 -6.83 -2.69 5.39
C VAL A 102 -8.11 -3.12 6.08
N ILE A 103 -9.17 -3.33 5.30
CA ILE A 103 -10.54 -3.50 5.81
C ILE A 103 -11.06 -4.94 5.70
N ASN A 104 -10.44 -5.76 4.86
CA ASN A 104 -10.88 -7.13 4.62
C ASN A 104 -9.71 -8.13 4.69
N ILE A 105 -10.01 -9.36 5.07
CA ILE A 105 -9.11 -10.49 4.80
C ILE A 105 -9.10 -10.75 3.28
N GLY A 106 -7.94 -11.11 2.73
CA GLY A 106 -7.73 -11.21 1.28
C GLY A 106 -7.02 -9.98 0.72
N GLU A 107 -7.31 -9.64 -0.54
CA GLU A 107 -6.61 -8.59 -1.27
C GLU A 107 -7.27 -7.22 -1.07
N ASN A 108 -6.46 -6.24 -0.68
CA ASN A 108 -6.82 -4.83 -0.57
C ASN A 108 -5.80 -4.03 -1.40
N THR A 109 -6.27 -3.28 -2.39
CA THR A 109 -5.40 -2.44 -3.23
C THR A 109 -5.71 -0.97 -2.97
N ILE A 110 -4.67 -0.22 -2.60
CA ILE A 110 -4.69 1.22 -2.40
C ILE A 110 -3.87 1.84 -3.52
N GLU A 111 -4.40 2.87 -4.16
CA GLU A 111 -3.75 3.54 -5.27
C GLU A 111 -3.67 5.04 -5.01
N GLU A 112 -2.52 5.64 -5.34
CA GLU A 112 -2.25 7.06 -5.17
C GLU A 112 -1.67 7.64 -6.45
N GLU A 113 -2.16 8.82 -6.82
CA GLU A 113 -1.72 9.52 -8.03
C GLU A 113 -0.54 10.43 -7.72
N LEU A 114 0.48 10.37 -8.56
CA LEU A 114 1.69 11.18 -8.47
C LEU A 114 1.85 12.01 -9.74
N GLY A 115 2.00 13.32 -9.57
CA GLY A 115 2.26 14.27 -10.64
C GLY A 115 3.75 14.35 -10.99
N TRP A 116 4.04 14.41 -12.29
CA TRP A 116 5.35 14.56 -12.89
C TRP A 116 5.33 15.75 -13.83
N GLY A 117 6.39 16.55 -13.82
CA GLY A 117 6.43 17.77 -14.61
C GLY A 117 7.85 18.09 -15.04
N VAL A 118 7.99 18.56 -16.27
CA VAL A 118 9.23 19.16 -16.76
C VAL A 118 8.91 20.50 -17.38
N ASP A 119 9.71 21.49 -17.05
CA ASP A 119 9.78 22.78 -17.71
C ASP A 119 11.26 23.08 -17.99
N SER A 120 11.69 22.77 -19.20
CA SER A 120 13.10 22.87 -19.61
C SER A 120 13.23 23.49 -21.00
N THR A 121 14.45 23.91 -21.34
CA THR A 121 14.81 24.34 -22.69
C THR A 121 15.69 23.29 -23.37
N VAL A 122 15.42 23.03 -24.64
CA VAL A 122 16.16 22.08 -25.48
C VAL A 122 16.85 22.87 -26.58
N ARG A 123 18.18 22.79 -26.62
CA ARG A 123 18.99 23.37 -27.71
C ARG A 123 19.20 22.32 -28.78
N VAL A 124 18.97 22.70 -30.02
CA VAL A 124 19.05 21.81 -31.19
C VAL A 124 20.14 22.36 -32.12
N PRO A 125 21.25 21.63 -32.28
CA PRO A 125 22.34 22.05 -33.15
C PRO A 125 21.92 22.21 -34.62
N PRO A 126 22.68 22.97 -35.43
CA PRO A 126 22.47 23.06 -36.88
C PRO A 126 22.41 21.69 -37.53
N PHE A 127 21.43 21.47 -38.40
CA PHE A 127 21.26 20.22 -39.15
C PHE A 127 21.18 18.97 -38.25
N CYS A 128 20.53 19.10 -37.09
CA CYS A 128 20.26 18.00 -36.17
C CYS A 128 18.77 17.86 -35.86
N GLU A 129 18.40 16.65 -35.50
CA GLU A 129 17.18 16.31 -34.80
C GLU A 129 17.53 15.94 -33.35
N THR A 130 16.84 16.55 -32.39
CA THR A 130 16.99 16.27 -30.97
C THR A 130 15.69 15.72 -30.41
N VAL A 131 15.75 14.54 -29.80
CA VAL A 131 14.64 13.89 -29.12
C VAL A 131 14.77 14.15 -27.62
N ALA A 132 13.72 14.73 -27.02
CA ALA A 132 13.60 14.90 -25.57
C ALA A 132 12.51 13.97 -25.01
N GLU A 133 12.86 13.20 -23.99
CA GLU A 133 11.95 12.24 -23.34
C GLU A 133 11.88 12.51 -21.84
N LEU A 134 10.65 12.60 -21.31
CA LEU A 134 10.38 12.54 -19.88
C LEU A 134 10.27 11.07 -19.47
N ILE A 135 11.26 10.60 -18.72
CA ILE A 135 11.36 9.22 -18.24
C ILE A 135 11.17 9.21 -16.73
N ILE A 136 10.38 8.27 -16.23
CA ILE A 136 10.33 7.94 -14.81
C ILE A 136 10.95 6.56 -14.56
N LEU A 137 11.54 6.39 -13.39
CA LEU A 137 11.97 5.10 -12.88
C LEU A 137 10.93 4.60 -11.89
N GLU A 138 10.32 3.46 -12.18
CA GLU A 138 9.44 2.75 -11.25
C GLU A 138 10.20 1.64 -10.52
N ASP A 139 9.90 1.47 -9.23
CA ASP A 139 10.37 0.34 -8.43
C ASP A 139 9.19 -0.54 -8.02
N ARG A 140 9.47 -1.83 -7.84
CA ARG A 140 8.50 -2.85 -7.44
C ARG A 140 9.07 -3.67 -6.32
N GLN A 141 8.33 -3.74 -5.22
CA GLN A 141 8.78 -4.50 -4.06
C GLN A 141 7.69 -5.42 -3.55
N THR A 142 8.06 -6.67 -3.27
CA THR A 142 7.21 -7.61 -2.54
C THR A 142 7.83 -7.88 -1.18
N ARG A 143 7.01 -7.78 -0.13
CA ARG A 143 7.41 -8.03 1.26
C ARG A 143 6.37 -8.90 1.94
N LYS A 144 6.80 -9.83 2.78
CA LYS A 144 5.92 -10.45 3.77
C LYS A 144 5.85 -9.54 4.98
N PHE A 145 4.68 -9.44 5.61
CA PHE A 145 4.50 -8.70 6.85
C PHE A 145 3.93 -9.58 7.94
N SER A 146 4.27 -9.25 9.19
CA SER A 146 3.62 -9.79 10.38
C SER A 146 3.39 -8.70 11.40
N ILE A 147 2.19 -8.66 11.97
CA ILE A 147 1.78 -7.73 13.01
C ILE A 147 1.22 -8.54 14.18
N GLU A 148 1.80 -8.34 15.34
CA GLU A 148 1.23 -8.83 16.59
C GLU A 148 0.14 -7.85 17.06
N SER A 149 -0.96 -8.37 17.59
CA SER A 149 -2.07 -7.55 18.09
C SER A 149 -2.62 -8.13 19.38
N HIS A 150 -3.00 -7.25 20.29
CA HIS A 150 -3.45 -7.55 21.64
C HIS A 150 -4.87 -7.04 21.85
N MET A 151 -5.77 -7.93 22.28
CA MET A 151 -7.16 -7.63 22.59
C MET A 151 -7.45 -7.82 24.07
N SER A 152 -8.11 -6.85 24.69
CA SER A 152 -8.56 -6.94 26.08
C SER A 152 -9.88 -6.21 26.27
N GLY A 153 -10.55 -6.46 27.40
CA GLY A 153 -11.84 -5.86 27.71
C GLY A 153 -13.01 -6.83 27.54
N ARG A 154 -14.19 -6.29 27.26
CA ARG A 154 -15.46 -7.01 27.37
C ARG A 154 -16.31 -6.87 26.12
N ILE A 155 -17.06 -7.93 25.83
CA ILE A 155 -18.09 -7.98 24.80
C ILE A 155 -19.45 -7.97 25.48
N ILE A 156 -20.33 -7.11 25.01
CA ILE A 156 -21.71 -7.00 25.50
C ILE A 156 -22.64 -7.46 24.39
N VAL A 157 -23.53 -8.40 24.68
CA VAL A 157 -24.54 -8.90 23.76
C VAL A 157 -25.92 -8.57 24.30
N THR A 158 -26.66 -7.76 23.56
CA THR A 158 -28.06 -7.43 23.86
C THR A 158 -28.97 -8.38 23.09
N VAL A 159 -29.90 -9.03 23.80
CA VAL A 159 -30.86 -9.98 23.22
C VAL A 159 -32.24 -9.36 23.23
N THR A 160 -32.90 -9.28 22.07
CA THR A 160 -34.24 -8.69 21.93
C THR A 160 -35.25 -9.62 21.26
N ASN A 161 -36.53 -9.44 21.57
CA ASN A 161 -37.64 -10.17 20.97
C ASN A 161 -38.27 -9.37 19.83
N ILE A 162 -37.94 -9.74 18.58
CA ILE A 162 -38.51 -9.11 17.37
C ILE A 162 -40.03 -9.22 17.34
N LYS A 163 -40.60 -10.32 17.83
CA LYS A 163 -42.06 -10.56 17.79
C LYS A 163 -42.84 -9.70 18.78
N ASP A 164 -42.13 -9.10 19.73
CA ASP A 164 -42.68 -8.26 20.79
C ASP A 164 -42.04 -6.88 20.73
N ASN A 165 -42.17 -6.22 19.56
CA ASN A 165 -41.69 -4.86 19.32
C ASN A 165 -40.21 -4.61 19.72
N ASN A 166 -39.33 -5.58 19.44
CA ASN A 166 -37.92 -5.56 19.84
C ASN A 166 -37.69 -5.38 21.36
N SER A 167 -38.61 -5.88 22.20
CA SER A 167 -38.47 -5.80 23.66
C SER A 167 -37.17 -6.45 24.14
N LEU A 168 -36.52 -5.81 25.13
CA LEU A 168 -35.28 -6.31 25.73
C LEU A 168 -35.56 -7.60 26.51
N ILE A 169 -34.85 -8.67 26.17
CA ILE A 169 -34.90 -9.93 26.92
C ILE A 169 -33.82 -9.92 27.99
N THR A 170 -32.56 -9.72 27.61
CA THR A 170 -31.42 -9.76 28.52
C THR A 170 -30.18 -9.09 27.91
N ILE A 171 -29.18 -8.84 28.76
CA ILE A 171 -27.84 -8.38 28.38
C ILE A 171 -26.83 -9.39 28.93
N ILE A 172 -25.96 -9.89 28.06
CA ILE A 172 -24.90 -10.83 28.40
C ILE A 172 -23.57 -10.10 28.23
N GLU A 173 -22.72 -10.16 29.25
CA GLU A 173 -21.39 -9.55 29.21
C GLU A 173 -20.31 -10.59 29.51
N GLY A 174 -19.23 -10.58 28.74
CA GLY A 174 -18.11 -11.52 28.90
C GLY A 174 -16.77 -10.88 28.59
N LYS A 175 -15.73 -11.26 29.34
CA LYS A 175 -14.35 -10.87 29.00
C LYS A 175 -13.91 -11.59 27.73
N ILE A 176 -13.23 -10.87 26.83
CA ILE A 176 -12.75 -11.48 25.57
C ILE A 176 -11.79 -12.64 25.82
N ALA A 177 -10.95 -12.55 26.85
CA ALA A 177 -10.03 -13.62 27.25
C ALA A 177 -10.75 -14.92 27.62
N ASP A 178 -11.86 -14.82 28.37
CA ASP A 178 -12.63 -15.99 28.78
C ASP A 178 -13.42 -16.58 27.60
N ILE A 179 -13.95 -15.71 26.73
CA ILE A 179 -14.60 -16.12 25.48
C ILE A 179 -13.63 -16.93 24.62
N ILE A 180 -12.40 -16.43 24.41
CA ILE A 180 -11.38 -17.11 23.60
C ILE A 180 -10.90 -18.41 24.25
N ARG A 181 -10.70 -18.43 25.59
CA ARG A 181 -10.35 -19.67 26.33
C ARG A 181 -11.44 -20.75 26.19
N GLY A 182 -12.70 -20.34 26.06
CA GLY A 182 -13.82 -21.25 25.81
C GLY A 182 -13.85 -21.87 24.42
N ILE A 183 -13.06 -21.36 23.46
CA ILE A 183 -12.96 -21.91 22.11
C ILE A 183 -12.03 -23.13 22.12
N THR A 184 -12.55 -24.27 21.65
CA THR A 184 -11.75 -25.50 21.47
C THR A 184 -10.55 -25.23 20.57
N ASN A 185 -9.34 -25.61 21.03
CA ASN A 185 -8.09 -25.44 20.29
C ASN A 185 -7.79 -23.99 19.85
N TYR A 186 -8.14 -22.98 20.68
CA TYR A 186 -7.85 -21.57 20.39
C TYR A 186 -6.36 -21.31 20.08
N SER A 187 -5.44 -22.08 20.68
CA SER A 187 -4.01 -22.03 20.40
C SER A 187 -3.68 -22.40 18.95
N SER A 188 -4.31 -23.45 18.41
CA SER A 188 -4.16 -23.86 17.01
C SER A 188 -4.72 -22.83 16.03
N LEU A 189 -5.71 -22.03 16.45
CA LEU A 189 -6.22 -20.88 15.68
C LEU A 189 -5.23 -19.70 15.69
N GLY A 190 -4.21 -19.73 16.55
CA GLY A 190 -3.16 -18.72 16.65
C GLY A 190 -3.40 -17.67 17.72
N PHE A 191 -4.29 -17.94 18.67
CA PHE A 191 -4.48 -17.09 19.85
C PHE A 191 -3.61 -17.57 21.01
N THR A 192 -3.07 -16.62 21.76
CA THR A 192 -2.50 -16.86 23.10
C THR A 192 -3.24 -15.97 24.10
N VAL A 193 -3.45 -16.47 25.32
CA VAL A 193 -4.16 -15.72 26.35
C VAL A 193 -3.32 -15.66 27.61
N GLN A 194 -2.92 -14.46 28.03
CA GLN A 194 -2.12 -14.21 29.24
C GLN A 194 -2.66 -12.98 29.95
N ASN A 195 -2.82 -13.04 31.28
CA ASN A 195 -3.27 -11.89 32.10
C ASN A 195 -4.51 -11.16 31.56
N ASP A 196 -5.51 -11.93 31.10
CA ASP A 196 -6.75 -11.44 30.46
C ASP A 196 -6.55 -10.61 29.17
N VAL A 197 -5.38 -10.74 28.54
CA VAL A 197 -5.07 -10.22 27.21
C VAL A 197 -4.99 -11.38 26.24
N VAL A 198 -5.65 -11.22 25.10
CA VAL A 198 -5.60 -12.15 23.96
C VAL A 198 -4.63 -11.60 22.93
N SER A 199 -3.56 -12.32 22.63
CA SER A 199 -2.63 -11.96 21.56
C SER A 199 -2.85 -12.84 20.33
N TYR A 200 -2.69 -12.24 19.16
CA TYR A 200 -2.73 -12.94 17.87
C TYR A 200 -1.79 -12.28 16.87
N MET A 201 -1.50 -12.99 15.78
CA MET A 201 -0.63 -12.49 14.73
C MET A 201 -1.35 -12.43 13.40
N THR A 202 -1.39 -11.23 12.82
CA THR A 202 -1.81 -10.99 11.44
C THR A 202 -0.61 -11.16 10.53
N LYS A 203 -0.77 -11.88 9.42
CA LYS A 203 0.28 -12.10 8.42
C LYS A 203 -0.26 -11.91 7.02
N GLY A 204 0.63 -11.50 6.13
CA GLY A 204 0.31 -11.42 4.72
C GLY A 204 1.49 -10.98 3.87
N ILE A 205 1.15 -10.53 2.66
CA ILE A 205 2.09 -10.06 1.65
C ILE A 205 1.68 -8.65 1.23
N CYS A 206 2.66 -7.76 1.10
CA CYS A 206 2.51 -6.46 0.47
C CYS A 206 3.27 -6.43 -0.84
N LYS A 207 2.62 -5.91 -1.88
CA LYS A 207 3.23 -5.60 -3.18
C LYS A 207 3.13 -4.10 -3.38
N PHE A 208 4.26 -3.46 -3.60
CA PHE A 208 4.37 -2.02 -3.80
C PHE A 208 4.83 -1.77 -5.23
N LYS A 209 4.23 -0.77 -5.86
CA LYS A 209 4.63 -0.21 -7.15
C LYS A 209 4.63 1.31 -7.02
N TYR A 210 5.76 1.96 -7.26
CA TYR A 210 5.87 3.41 -7.11
C TYR A 210 6.96 4.01 -8.00
N GLY A 211 6.79 5.28 -8.37
CA GLY A 211 7.83 6.05 -9.03
C GLY A 211 8.88 6.52 -8.02
N VAL A 212 10.16 6.50 -8.44
CA VAL A 212 11.32 6.81 -7.59
C VAL A 212 12.09 8.03 -8.09
N GLU A 213 12.17 8.20 -9.40
CA GLU A 213 13.04 9.20 -10.00
C GLU A 213 12.46 9.68 -11.32
N GLN A 214 12.64 10.97 -11.61
CA GLN A 214 12.36 11.57 -12.90
C GLN A 214 13.68 11.91 -13.61
N LYS A 215 13.75 11.64 -14.91
CA LYS A 215 14.88 12.00 -15.78
C LYS A 215 14.38 12.60 -17.08
N VAL A 216 15.14 13.55 -17.61
CA VAL A 216 14.98 14.03 -18.99
C VAL A 216 16.09 13.42 -19.82
N LYS A 217 15.74 12.59 -20.80
CA LYS A 217 16.70 12.00 -21.72
C LYS A 217 16.71 12.79 -23.03
N ILE A 218 17.89 13.26 -23.41
CA ILE A 218 18.12 13.97 -24.66
C ILE A 218 18.95 13.08 -25.59
N THR A 219 18.50 12.89 -26.82
CA THR A 219 19.22 12.11 -27.84
C THR A 219 19.29 12.93 -29.14
N GLU A 220 20.48 13.04 -29.73
CA GLU A 220 20.72 13.89 -30.90
C GLU A 220 21.17 13.07 -32.11
N HIS A 221 20.63 13.40 -33.28
CA HIS A 221 20.89 12.71 -34.55
C HIS A 221 21.09 13.71 -35.70
N PRO A 222 22.15 13.60 -36.50
CA PRO A 222 22.31 14.44 -37.70
C PRO A 222 21.21 14.16 -38.73
N ILE A 223 20.65 15.21 -39.34
CA ILE A 223 19.75 15.06 -40.49
C ILE A 223 20.56 15.07 -41.80
N ARG A 224 20.15 14.25 -42.77
CA ARG A 224 20.79 14.22 -44.10
C ARG A 224 20.54 15.55 -44.82
N LYS A 225 21.61 16.20 -45.28
CA LYS A 225 21.53 17.30 -46.23
C LYS A 225 21.05 16.75 -47.57
N TYR A 226 19.88 17.20 -48.03
CA TYR A 226 19.44 17.03 -49.41
C TYR A 226 19.96 18.18 -50.27
#